data_AF-A4UVY4-F1
#
_entry.id   AF-A4UVY4-F1
#
_cell.length_a   1.000
_cell.length_b   1.000
_cell.length_c   1.000
_cell.angle_alpha   90.00
_cell.angle_beta   90.00
_cell.angle_gamma   90.00
#
_symmetry.space_group_name_H-M   'P 1'
#
loop_
_entity.id
_entity.type
_entity.pdbx_description
1 polymer ?
#
loop_
_entity_poly.entity_id
_entity_poly.type
_entity_poly.pdbx_seq_one_letter_code
_entity_poly.pdbx_strand_id
1 'polypeptide(L)' 'KINEETAERQLNELINVDSHDEYENRLSRISSALANWMKSVFNMDTTTKEEFDPVWLS' A
#
# COMPACT_ATOMS: atom_id res chain seq x y z
N LYS A 1 -2.21 4.36 11.42
CA LYS A 1 -0.87 4.54 10.81
C LYS A 1 -0.30 3.15 10.59
N ILE A 2 0.15 2.82 9.37
CA ILE A 2 0.95 1.61 9.14
C ILE A 2 2.25 1.82 9.91
N ASN A 3 2.59 0.90 10.80
CA ASN A 3 3.91 0.80 11.40
C ASN A 3 4.66 -0.37 10.74
N GLU A 4 5.98 -0.41 10.93
CA GLU A 4 6.88 -1.39 10.34
C GLU A 4 6.41 -2.84 10.59
N GLU A 5 6.06 -3.18 11.84
CA GLU A 5 5.53 -4.49 12.23
C GLU A 5 4.26 -4.89 11.44
N THR A 6 3.36 -3.95 11.18
CA THR A 6 2.13 -4.22 10.40
C THR A 6 2.46 -4.48 8.93
N ALA A 7 3.42 -3.74 8.37
CA ALA A 7 3.85 -3.91 6.99
C ALA A 7 4.58 -5.25 6.79
N GLU A 8 5.50 -5.60 7.70
CA GLU A 8 6.21 -6.88 7.67
C GLU A 8 5.27 -8.07 7.81
N ARG A 9 4.28 -8.01 8.72
CA ARG A 9 3.28 -9.06 8.85
C ARG A 9 2.47 -9.24 7.56
N GLN A 10 2.03 -8.15 6.94
CA GLN A 10 1.25 -8.21 5.70
C GLN A 10 2.08 -8.73 4.51
N LEU A 11 3.37 -8.39 4.44
CA LEU A 11 4.29 -8.94 3.44
C LEU A 11 4.54 -10.43 3.66
N ASN A 12 4.69 -10.88 4.91
CA ASN A 12 4.82 -12.30 5.22
C ASN A 12 3.54 -13.09 4.89
N GLU A 13 2.38 -12.47 5.04
CA GLU A 13 1.07 -13.03 4.63
C GLU A 13 0.93 -13.17 3.10
N LEU A 14 1.73 -12.47 2.30
CA LEU A 14 1.77 -12.65 0.83
C LEU A 14 2.54 -13.90 0.40
N ILE A 15 3.51 -14.35 1.20
CA ILE A 15 4.40 -15.47 0.84
C ILE A 15 3.71 -16.82 1.05
N ASN A 16 2.71 -16.86 1.95
CA ASN A 16 2.01 -18.08 2.35
C ASN A 16 0.54 -18.06 1.89
N VAL A 17 0.32 -18.11 0.59
CA VAL A 17 -1.03 -18.16 -0.02
C VAL A 17 -1.18 -19.41 -0.89
N ASP A 18 -2.35 -20.03 -0.80
CA ASP A 18 -2.63 -21.33 -1.43
C ASP A 18 -3.08 -21.20 -2.90
N SER A 19 -3.34 -19.98 -3.36
CA SER A 19 -3.78 -19.70 -4.73
C SER A 19 -3.30 -18.35 -5.26
N HIS A 20 -3.23 -18.26 -6.59
CA HIS A 20 -2.89 -17.00 -7.29
C HIS A 20 -3.94 -15.91 -7.05
N ASP A 21 -5.23 -16.25 -7.04
CA ASP A 21 -6.30 -15.29 -6.77
C ASP A 21 -6.23 -14.70 -5.36
N GLU A 22 -5.83 -15.51 -4.38
CA GLU A 22 -5.61 -15.04 -3.01
C GLU A 22 -4.37 -14.15 -2.91
N TYR A 23 -3.30 -14.50 -3.62
CA TYR A 23 -2.11 -13.66 -3.75
C TYR A 23 -2.47 -12.26 -4.28
N GLU A 24 -3.16 -12.20 -5.42
CA GLU A 24 -3.56 -10.94 -6.07
C GLU A 24 -4.47 -10.10 -5.16
N ASN A 25 -5.42 -10.74 -4.47
CA ASN A 25 -6.29 -10.05 -3.51
C ASN A 25 -5.51 -9.46 -2.33
N ARG A 26 -4.55 -10.21 -1.76
CA ARG A 26 -3.71 -9.71 -0.66
C ARG A 26 -2.77 -8.62 -1.13
N LEU A 27 -2.19 -8.75 -2.32
CA LEU A 27 -1.31 -7.77 -2.93
C LEU A 27 -2.04 -6.45 -3.17
N SER A 28 -3.26 -6.52 -3.72
CA SER A 28 -4.12 -5.35 -3.94
C SER A 28 -4.39 -4.56 -2.65
N ARG A 29 -4.68 -5.27 -1.54
CA ARG A 29 -4.89 -4.65 -0.23
C ARG A 29 -3.65 -3.93 0.30
N ILE A 30 -2.48 -4.55 0.16
CA ILE A 30 -1.21 -3.98 0.60
C ILE A 30 -0.85 -2.75 -0.24
N SER A 31 -0.96 -2.86 -1.56
CA SER A 31 -0.73 -1.75 -2.49
C SER A 31 -1.64 -0.55 -2.19
N SER A 32 -2.91 -0.80 -1.88
CA SER A 32 -3.87 0.25 -1.49
C SER A 32 -3.50 0.90 -0.15
N ALA A 33 -3.10 0.11 0.84
CA ALA A 33 -2.69 0.61 2.14
C ALA A 33 -1.42 1.47 2.05
N LEU A 34 -0.44 1.03 1.26
CA LEU A 34 0.79 1.76 0.99
C LEU A 34 0.51 3.08 0.25
N ALA A 35 -0.34 3.05 -0.77
CA ALA A 35 -0.74 4.24 -1.51
C ALA A 35 -1.40 5.29 -0.62
N ASN A 36 -2.31 4.89 0.26
CA ASN A 36 -2.95 5.80 1.21
C ASN A 36 -1.95 6.40 2.21
N TRP A 37 -0.98 5.61 2.67
CA TRP A 37 0.10 6.13 3.51
C TRP A 37 0.97 7.13 2.77
N MET A 38 1.37 6.83 1.52
CA MET A 38 2.16 7.75 0.69
C MET A 38 1.40 9.05 0.40
N LYS A 39 0.10 8.99 0.08
CA LYS A 39 -0.76 10.19 -0.01
C LYS A 39 -0.72 11.02 1.26
N SER A 40 -0.83 10.38 2.43
CA SER A 40 -0.77 11.07 3.72
C SER A 40 0.58 11.72 4.02
N VAL A 41 1.69 11.21 3.45
CA VAL A 41 3.04 11.74 3.65
C VAL A 41 3.33 12.86 2.66
N PHE A 42 3.09 12.61 1.37
CA PHE A 42 3.44 13.54 0.29
C PHE A 42 2.45 14.69 0.16
N ASN A 43 1.16 14.48 0.46
CA ASN A 43 0.16 15.54 0.44
C ASN A 43 0.03 16.24 1.80
N MET A 44 0.92 15.94 2.76
CA MET A 44 0.93 16.62 4.06
C MET A 44 1.37 18.07 3.93
N ASP A 45 2.25 18.35 2.97
CA ASP A 45 2.62 19.70 2.57
C ASP A 45 1.61 20.21 1.53
N THR A 46 0.77 21.15 1.92
CA THR A 46 -0.27 21.73 1.05
C THR A 46 0.28 22.81 0.11
N THR A 47 1.59 23.12 0.19
CA THR A 47 2.24 24.10 -0.69
C THR A 47 2.68 23.50 -2.03
N THR A 48 2.81 22.18 -2.11
CA THR A 48 3.02 21.45 -3.37
C THR A 48 1.73 21.39 -4.18
N LYS A 49 1.80 21.81 -5.46
CA LYS A 49 0.64 21.80 -6.39
C LYS A 49 0.35 20.43 -6.99
N GLU A 50 1.29 19.49 -6.91
CA GLU A 50 1.12 18.12 -7.39
C GLU A 50 0.80 17.21 -6.21
N GLU A 51 -0.36 16.55 -6.28
CA GLU A 51 -0.72 15.48 -5.37
C GLU A 51 -0.02 14.18 -5.77
N PHE A 52 0.34 13.36 -4.78
CA PHE A 52 0.83 12.03 -5.04
C PHE A 52 -0.26 11.13 -5.67
N ASP A 53 0.05 10.62 -6.85
CA ASP A 53 -0.82 9.71 -7.61
C ASP A 53 -0.16 8.32 -7.80
N PRO A 54 -0.68 7.26 -7.18
CA PRO A 54 -0.16 5.90 -7.32
C PRO A 54 -0.62 5.27 -8.65
N VAL A 55 0.04 5.62 -9.75
CA VAL A 55 -0.36 5.20 -11.12
C VAL A 55 -0.49 3.68 -11.32
N TRP A 56 0.19 2.86 -10.51
CA TRP A 56 0.10 1.40 -10.56
C TRP A 56 -1.20 0.83 -9.98
N LEU A 57 -2.05 1.66 -9.38
CA LEU A 57 -3.42 1.31 -8.95
C LEU A 57 -4.49 1.73 -9.97
N SER A 58 -4.09 2.31 -11.11
CA SER A 58 -5.00 2.89 -12.12
C SER A 58 -5.43 1.91 -13.19
#